data_AF-A0A521SDF7-F1
#
_entry.id   AF-A0A521SDF7-F1
#
_cell.length_a   1.000
_cell.length_b   1.000
_cell.length_c   1.000
_cell.angle_alpha   90.00
_cell.angle_beta   90.00
_cell.angle_gamma   90.00
#
_symmetry.space_group_name_H-M   'P 1'
#
loop_
_entity.id
_entity.type
_entity.pdbx_description
1 polymer ?
#
loop_
_entity_poly.entity_id
_entity_poly.type
_entity_poly.pdbx_seq_one_letter_code
_entity_poly.pdbx_strand_id
1 'polypeptide(L)' 'MEQQQTAAEKRSLRREMVERMSELSATGFGLVAALAWNDAIQQLFKELFGTASTVAAKFFYAVGITIVVVLITRYLVIKK' A
#
# COMPACT_ATOMS: atom_id res chain seq x y z
N MET A 1 39.87 -0.12 -23.37
CA MET A 1 38.51 0.46 -23.46
C MET A 1 37.42 -0.61 -23.29
N GLU A 2 37.61 -1.84 -23.76
CA GLU A 2 36.62 -2.94 -23.63
C GLU A 2 36.32 -3.39 -22.18
N GLN A 3 37.32 -3.44 -21.28
CA GLN A 3 37.09 -3.89 -19.88
C GLN A 3 36.22 -2.93 -19.04
N GLN A 4 36.17 -1.64 -19.39
CA GLN A 4 35.35 -0.66 -18.68
C GLN A 4 33.87 -0.76 -19.07
N GLN A 5 33.55 -1.16 -20.30
CA GLN A 5 32.17 -1.36 -20.75
C GLN A 5 31.50 -2.56 -20.06
N THR A 6 32.20 -3.69 -19.92
CA THR A 6 31.65 -4.89 -19.28
C THR A 6 31.32 -4.72 -17.79
N ALA A 7 32.14 -3.94 -17.05
CA ALA A 7 31.90 -3.70 -15.63
C ALA A 7 30.72 -2.73 -15.40
N ALA A 8 30.55 -1.73 -16.27
CA ALA A 8 29.44 -0.80 -16.23
C ALA A 8 28.11 -1.50 -16.57
N GLU A 9 28.11 -2.34 -17.61
CA GLU A 9 26.94 -3.12 -18.04
C GLU A 9 26.46 -4.11 -16.97
N LYS A 10 27.39 -4.82 -16.30
CA LYS A 10 27.04 -5.71 -15.17
C LYS A 10 26.41 -4.95 -14.00
N ARG A 11 26.84 -3.71 -13.76
CA ARG A 11 26.27 -2.85 -12.70
C ARG A 11 24.88 -2.34 -13.07
N SER A 12 24.64 -1.93 -14.32
CA SER A 12 23.32 -1.51 -14.77
C SER A 12 22.32 -2.65 -14.72
N LEU A 13 22.70 -3.84 -15.20
CA LEU A 13 21.85 -5.04 -15.15
C LEU A 13 21.48 -5.41 -13.70
N ARG A 14 22.45 -5.41 -12.78
CA ARG A 14 22.17 -5.67 -11.36
C ARG A 14 21.21 -4.64 -10.76
N ARG A 15 21.41 -3.36 -11.08
CA ARG A 15 20.55 -2.28 -10.59
C ARG A 15 19.12 -2.45 -11.09
N GLU A 16 18.95 -2.73 -12.38
CA GLU A 16 17.65 -2.97 -12.99
C GLU A 16 16.95 -4.18 -12.37
N MET A 17 17.67 -5.29 -12.14
CA MET A 17 17.09 -6.44 -11.44
C MET A 17 16.62 -6.11 -10.02
N VAL A 18 17.42 -5.37 -9.24
CA VAL A 18 17.05 -4.97 -7.87
C VAL A 18 15.83 -4.04 -7.90
N GLU A 19 15.79 -3.11 -8.84
CA GLU A 19 14.67 -2.19 -9.01
C GLU A 19 13.37 -2.94 -9.33
N ARG A 20 13.39 -3.87 -10.29
CA ARG A 20 12.24 -4.72 -10.61
C ARG A 20 11.81 -5.62 -9.46
N MET A 21 12.76 -6.23 -8.76
CA MET A 21 12.45 -7.04 -7.59
C MET A 21 11.84 -6.21 -6.47
N SER A 22 12.31 -4.98 -6.27
CA SER A 22 11.75 -4.06 -5.27
C SER A 22 10.34 -3.63 -5.63
N GLU A 23 10.09 -3.33 -6.90
CA GLU A 23 8.76 -2.98 -7.43
C GLU A 23 7.75 -4.13 -7.23
N LEU A 24 8.13 -5.36 -7.60
CA LEU A 24 7.31 -6.56 -7.42
C LEU A 24 7.06 -6.84 -5.93
N SER A 25 8.09 -6.73 -5.09
CA SER A 25 7.98 -6.95 -3.64
C SER A 25 7.07 -5.90 -3.00
N ALA A 26 7.27 -4.61 -3.33
CA ALA A 26 6.44 -3.52 -2.84
C ALA A 26 4.97 -3.68 -3.26
N THR A 27 4.73 -4.14 -4.49
CA THR A 27 3.37 -4.43 -4.97
C THR A 27 2.75 -5.59 -4.19
N GLY A 28 3.49 -6.69 -4.02
CA GLY A 28 3.02 -7.85 -3.25
C GLY A 28 2.73 -7.51 -1.79
N PHE A 29 3.63 -6.78 -1.12
CA PHE A 29 3.43 -6.32 0.25
C PHE A 29 2.32 -5.27 0.36
N GLY A 30 2.17 -4.39 -0.63
CA GLY A 30 1.06 -3.44 -0.70
C GLY A 30 -0.30 -4.15 -0.71
N LEU A 31 -0.41 -5.25 -1.47
CA LEU A 31 -1.62 -6.08 -1.47
C LEU A 31 -1.86 -6.74 -0.11
N VAL A 32 -0.84 -7.38 0.48
CA VAL A 32 -0.96 -8.02 1.79
C VAL A 32 -1.33 -7.00 2.88
N ALA A 33 -0.74 -5.81 2.85
CA ALA A 33 -1.04 -4.74 3.79
C ALA A 33 -2.49 -4.25 3.64
N ALA A 34 -2.97 -4.05 2.40
CA ALA A 34 -4.36 -3.65 2.16
C ALA A 34 -5.36 -4.66 2.72
N LEU A 35 -5.10 -5.96 2.54
CA LEU A 35 -5.93 -7.03 3.08
C LEU A 35 -5.89 -7.06 4.62
N ALA A 36 -4.71 -6.98 5.22
CA ALA A 36 -4.54 -7.01 6.66
C ALA A 36 -5.22 -5.81 7.35
N TRP A 37 -5.10 -4.61 6.79
CA TRP A 37 -5.77 -3.42 7.32
C TRP A 37 -7.29 -3.49 7.19
N ASN A 38 -7.82 -4.03 6.08
CA ASN A 38 -9.25 -4.27 5.95
C ASN A 38 -9.76 -5.19 7.08
N ASP A 39 -9.09 -6.31 7.31
CA ASP A 39 -9.51 -7.29 8.32
C ASP A 39 -9.36 -6.74 9.74
N ALA A 40 -8.26 -6.04 10.04
CA ALA A 40 -8.02 -5.43 11.34
C ALA A 40 -9.10 -4.40 11.70
N ILE A 41 -9.46 -3.52 10.76
CA ILE A 41 -10.50 -2.53 10.98
C ILE A 41 -11.85 -3.23 11.19
N GLN A 42 -12.21 -4.21 10.36
CA GLN A 42 -13.46 -4.95 10.52
C GLN A 42 -13.57 -5.66 11.88
N GLN A 43 -12.48 -6.24 12.38
CA GLN A 43 -12.44 -6.86 13.70
C GLN A 43 -12.59 -5.82 14.81
N LEU A 44 -11.88 -4.70 14.73
CA LEU A 44 -12.01 -3.60 15.67
C LEU A 44 -13.45 -3.09 15.76
N PHE A 45 -14.14 -2.94 14.62
CA PHE A 45 -15.55 -2.55 14.61
C PHE A 45 -16.45 -3.59 15.28
N LYS A 46 -16.18 -4.88 15.11
CA LYS A 46 -16.94 -5.95 15.79
C LYS A 46 -16.74 -5.91 17.30
N GLU A 47 -15.51 -5.67 17.76
CA GLU A 47 -15.21 -5.56 19.19
C GLU A 47 -15.86 -4.34 19.84
N LEU A 48 -15.85 -3.19 19.15
CA LEU A 48 -16.39 -1.93 19.68
C LEU A 48 -17.92 -1.86 19.67
N PHE A 49 -18.58 -2.41 18.62
CA PHE A 49 -20.01 -2.22 18.38
C PHE A 49 -20.85 -3.51 18.43
N GLY A 50 -20.23 -4.65 18.70
CA GLY A 50 -20.89 -5.96 18.79
C GLY A 50 -21.48 -6.47 17.47
N THR A 51 -22.14 -7.62 17.53
CA THR A 51 -22.63 -8.37 16.35
C THR A 51 -23.88 -7.75 15.68
N ALA A 52 -24.63 -6.92 16.38
CA ALA A 52 -25.93 -6.42 15.93
C ALA A 52 -25.85 -5.24 14.93
N SER A 53 -24.67 -4.65 14.72
CA SER A 53 -24.51 -3.43 13.92
C SER A 53 -23.84 -3.66 12.56
N THR A 54 -23.75 -4.89 12.06
CA THR A 54 -22.89 -5.24 10.90
C THR A 54 -23.08 -4.38 9.65
N VAL A 55 -24.29 -3.92 9.34
CA VAL A 55 -24.54 -3.04 8.18
C VAL A 55 -24.18 -1.58 8.50
N ALA A 56 -24.67 -1.04 9.60
CA ALA A 56 -24.35 0.33 10.03
C ALA A 56 -22.85 0.53 10.26
N ALA A 57 -22.18 -0.42 10.92
CA ALA A 57 -20.74 -0.42 11.15
C ALA A 57 -19.94 -0.43 9.82
N LYS A 58 -20.40 -1.19 8.81
CA LYS A 58 -19.78 -1.17 7.47
C LYS A 58 -19.93 0.19 6.77
N PHE A 59 -21.07 0.85 6.93
CA PHE A 59 -21.27 2.21 6.40
C PHE A 59 -20.40 3.25 7.12
N PHE A 60 -20.27 3.16 8.45
CA PHE A 60 -19.36 4.02 9.20
C PHE A 60 -17.90 3.81 8.77
N TYR A 61 -17.48 2.55 8.62
CA TYR A 61 -16.17 2.21 8.06
C TYR A 61 -15.97 2.84 6.68
N ALA A 62 -16.92 2.66 5.76
CA ALA A 62 -16.84 3.18 4.40
C ALA A 62 -16.70 4.71 4.37
N VAL A 63 -17.50 5.42 5.17
CA VAL A 63 -17.40 6.89 5.28
C VAL A 63 -16.06 7.31 5.89
N GLY A 64 -15.63 6.63 6.96
CA GLY A 64 -14.37 6.92 7.63
C GLY A 64 -13.16 6.76 6.70
N ILE A 65 -13.08 5.65 5.98
CA ILE A 65 -11.97 5.41 5.05
C ILE A 65 -12.00 6.39 3.87
N THR A 66 -13.19 6.77 3.35
CA THR A 66 -13.31 7.80 2.32
C THR A 66 -12.79 9.15 2.79
N ILE A 67 -13.13 9.57 4.02
CA ILE A 67 -12.62 10.84 4.58
C ILE A 67 -11.10 10.81 4.67
N VAL A 68 -10.52 9.74 5.23
CA VAL A 68 -9.06 9.58 5.35
C VAL A 68 -8.39 9.65 3.97
N VAL A 69 -8.89 8.91 2.98
CA VAL A 69 -8.36 8.91 1.61
C VAL A 69 -8.45 10.31 0.98
N VAL A 70 -9.58 11.01 1.15
CA VAL A 70 -9.76 12.38 0.62
C VAL A 70 -8.78 13.34 1.27
N LEU A 71 -8.59 13.28 2.60
CA LEU A 71 -7.65 14.14 3.31
C LEU A 71 -6.20 13.90 2.87
N ILE A 72 -5.77 12.63 2.78
CA ILE A 72 -4.44 12.26 2.30
C ILE A 72 -4.25 12.74 0.85
N THR A 73 -5.23 12.49 -0.02
CA THR A 73 -5.17 12.91 -1.42
C THR A 73 -5.10 14.42 -1.55
N ARG A 74 -5.94 15.17 -0.81
CA ARG A 74 -5.88 16.64 -0.75
C ARG A 74 -4.50 17.12 -0.31
N TYR A 75 -3.94 16.54 0.75
CA TYR A 75 -2.62 16.94 1.25
C TYR A 75 -1.51 16.66 0.24
N LEU A 76 -1.51 15.48 -0.40
CA LEU A 76 -0.47 15.08 -1.35
C LEU A 76 -0.55 15.87 -2.66
N VAL A 77 -1.76 16.12 -3.17
CA VAL A 77 -1.98 16.87 -4.43
C VAL A 77 -1.67 18.36 -4.28
N ILE A 78 -1.98 18.98 -3.13
CA ILE A 78 -1.79 20.43 -2.93
C ILE A 78 -0.35 20.79 -2.59
N LYS A 79 0.41 19.86 -1.99
CA LYS A 79 1.78 20.13 -1.53
C LYS A 79 2.86 19.80 -2.58
N LYS A 80 2.46 19.59 -3.84
CA LYS A 80 3.35 19.43 -5.00
C LYS A 80 3.39 20.74 -5.79
#